data_AF-A0A370PD65-F1
#
_entry.id   AF-A0A370PD65-F1
#
_cell.length_a   1.000
_cell.length_b   1.000
_cell.length_c   1.000
_cell.angle_alpha   90.00
_cell.angle_beta   90.00
_cell.angle_gamma   90.00
#
_symmetry.space_group_name_H-M   'P 1'
#
loop_
_entity.id
_entity.type
_entity.pdbx_description
1 polymer ?
#
loop_
_entity_poly.entity_id
_entity_poly.type
_entity_poly.pdbx_seq_one_letter_code
_entity_poly.pdbx_strand_id
1 'polypeptide(L)'
;MKFHLILVLLSLASATIASVGAGPYHTVFWWYAYRLGVDSYGVSNNPIATGCPGPAADGSCYFDEFVKYIDKAGLTGSTGIKTNLDPTVNDAVAGLTSAGYKNTLNAPLLLPQDFKAAPGTSASLQKILQAIAPYISHARQTAKDADTLSARLTKMQDCMLQATQARKIEQASNIVEALEAYRTTWQADTGMTLDLVYSTKVSAHGTTYTALDADATIKANPTVKKGVVKYIRSFVTDYNSGKRSKFGSLNIKNQGINHFIAIQSCEETMSTLMSPAC
;
A
#
# COMPACT_ATOMS: atom_id res chain seq x y z
N MET A 1 -5.58 8.57 33.45
CA MET A 1 -5.94 7.68 32.33
C MET A 1 -4.68 7.29 31.58
N LYS A 2 -4.32 6.00 31.56
CA LYS A 2 -3.04 5.51 31.04
C LYS A 2 -3.17 5.17 29.55
N PHE A 3 -2.78 6.08 28.66
CA PHE A 3 -2.60 5.79 27.24
C PHE A 3 -1.45 4.79 27.07
N HIS A 4 -1.79 3.59 26.59
CA HIS A 4 -0.79 2.60 26.19
C HIS A 4 -0.25 3.00 24.81
N LEU A 5 0.77 3.85 24.80
CA LEU A 5 1.71 3.96 23.68
C LEU A 5 2.47 2.63 23.61
N ILE A 6 1.97 1.68 22.80
CA ILE A 6 2.79 0.52 22.43
C ILE A 6 3.76 1.01 21.35
N LEU A 7 4.95 1.33 21.84
CA LEU A 7 6.18 1.57 21.12
C LEU A 7 6.39 0.50 20.02
N VAL A 8 6.09 0.84 18.76
CA VAL A 8 6.47 0.01 17.61
C VAL A 8 7.99 0.15 17.45
N LEU A 9 8.70 -0.84 17.99
CA LEU A 9 10.14 -1.02 17.86
C LEU A 9 10.53 -1.08 16.37
N LEU A 10 11.14 0.02 15.92
CA LEU A 10 12.26 0.11 14.98
C LEU A 10 12.66 -1.22 14.33
N SER A 11 12.01 -1.53 13.20
CA SER A 11 12.67 -2.26 12.13
C SER A 11 12.54 -1.44 10.85
N LEU A 12 13.66 -0.80 10.49
CA LEU A 12 13.93 -0.25 9.17
C LEU A 12 13.92 -1.40 8.16
N ALA A 13 12.74 -1.82 7.75
CA ALA A 13 12.54 -2.70 6.61
C ALA A 13 11.59 -1.97 5.67
N SER A 14 11.92 -1.98 4.39
CA SER A 14 11.11 -1.46 3.30
C SER A 14 9.64 -1.86 3.47
N ALA A 15 8.81 -1.02 4.10
CA ALA A 15 7.36 -1.17 4.09
C ALA A 15 6.96 -0.92 2.64
N THR A 16 6.86 -2.03 1.90
CA THR A 16 7.24 -2.13 0.49
C THR A 16 6.38 -1.23 -0.35
N ILE A 17 6.87 -0.06 -0.77
CA ILE A 17 6.16 0.77 -1.75
C ILE A 17 5.79 -0.10 -2.97
N ALA A 18 6.69 -0.95 -3.43
CA ALA A 18 6.59 -1.82 -4.60
C ALA A 18 5.55 -2.98 -4.59
N SER A 19 4.39 -2.85 -3.95
CA SER A 19 3.28 -3.80 -4.13
C SER A 19 2.65 -3.64 -5.51
N VAL A 20 2.34 -4.79 -6.13
CA VAL A 20 1.73 -4.85 -7.46
C VAL A 20 0.26 -4.40 -7.39
N GLY A 21 -0.49 -4.85 -6.38
CA GLY A 21 -1.91 -4.52 -6.23
C GLY A 21 -2.15 -3.16 -5.59
N ALA A 22 -1.44 -2.82 -4.51
CA ALA A 22 -1.64 -1.57 -3.78
C ALA A 22 -0.89 -0.38 -4.39
N GLY A 23 0.16 -0.63 -5.18
CA GLY A 23 1.04 0.41 -5.69
C GLY A 23 0.36 1.44 -6.60
N PRO A 24 -0.50 1.03 -7.55
CA PRO A 24 -1.30 1.97 -8.33
C PRO A 24 -2.15 2.89 -7.47
N TYR A 25 -2.84 2.37 -6.45
CA TYR A 25 -3.66 3.18 -5.53
C TYR A 25 -2.83 4.20 -4.74
N HIS A 26 -1.65 3.83 -4.26
CA HIS A 26 -0.73 4.80 -3.64
C HIS A 26 -0.35 5.92 -4.61
N THR A 27 -0.12 5.59 -5.88
CA THR A 27 0.27 6.58 -6.90
C THR A 27 -0.86 7.55 -7.20
N VAL A 28 -2.10 7.05 -7.30
CA VAL A 28 -3.29 7.90 -7.45
C VAL A 28 -3.51 8.77 -6.20
N PHE A 29 -3.23 8.25 -5.00
CA PHE A 29 -3.22 9.07 -3.79
C PHE A 29 -2.21 10.22 -3.88
N TRP A 30 -0.98 9.96 -4.34
CA TRP A 30 0.04 11.01 -4.52
C TRP A 30 -0.40 12.06 -5.53
N TRP A 31 -1.06 11.65 -6.62
CA TRP A 31 -1.64 12.56 -7.59
C TRP A 31 -2.68 13.49 -6.96
N TYR A 32 -3.60 12.93 -6.17
CA TYR A 32 -4.62 13.75 -5.52
C TYR A 32 -4.03 14.68 -4.45
N ALA A 33 -2.99 14.26 -3.74
CA ALA A 33 -2.24 15.13 -2.86
C ALA A 33 -1.55 16.26 -3.65
N TYR A 34 -0.93 15.96 -4.80
CA TYR A 34 -0.35 16.96 -5.69
C TYR A 34 -1.38 17.98 -6.17
N ARG A 35 -2.53 17.52 -6.68
CA ARG A 35 -3.62 18.37 -7.14
C ARG A 35 -4.13 19.27 -6.02
N LEU A 36 -4.37 18.70 -4.84
CA LEU A 36 -4.76 19.45 -3.65
C LEU A 36 -3.72 20.51 -3.27
N GLY A 37 -2.43 20.20 -3.42
CA GLY A 37 -1.35 21.18 -3.30
C GLY A 37 -1.40 22.28 -4.36
N VAL A 38 -1.68 21.96 -5.63
CA VAL A 38 -1.84 22.97 -6.70
C VAL A 38 -2.97 23.94 -6.37
N ASP A 39 -4.12 23.45 -5.90
CA ASP A 39 -5.28 24.30 -5.58
C ASP A 39 -5.01 25.23 -4.37
N SER A 40 -4.25 24.77 -3.39
CA SER A 40 -4.01 25.53 -2.14
C SER A 40 -2.78 26.43 -2.19
N TYR A 41 -1.67 25.97 -2.79
CA TYR A 41 -0.41 26.71 -2.85
C TYR A 41 -0.19 27.42 -4.18
N GLY A 42 -0.89 27.01 -5.23
CA GLY A 42 -0.56 27.33 -6.62
C GLY A 42 0.62 26.49 -7.13
N VAL A 43 0.72 26.33 -8.45
CA VAL A 43 1.75 25.48 -9.09
C VAL A 43 3.16 25.84 -8.66
N SER A 44 3.52 27.14 -8.64
CA SER A 44 4.87 27.60 -8.34
C SER A 44 5.32 27.36 -6.90
N ASN A 45 4.39 27.26 -5.95
CA ASN A 45 4.71 27.09 -4.53
C ASN A 45 4.32 25.69 -4.01
N ASN A 46 3.88 24.78 -4.88
CA ASN A 46 3.44 23.46 -4.46
C ASN A 46 4.62 22.64 -3.88
N PRO A 47 4.58 22.25 -2.59
CA PRO A 47 5.64 21.46 -1.98
C PRO A 47 5.63 19.99 -2.42
N ILE A 48 4.54 19.54 -3.05
CA ILE A 48 4.37 18.18 -3.55
C ILE A 48 4.74 18.16 -5.04
N ALA A 49 5.64 17.25 -5.41
CA ALA A 49 6.22 17.15 -6.75
C ALA A 49 6.67 18.50 -7.32
N THR A 50 7.37 19.28 -6.49
CA THR A 50 7.86 20.61 -6.86
C THR A 50 8.67 20.52 -8.14
N GLY A 51 8.35 21.36 -9.12
CA GLY A 51 9.03 21.35 -10.41
C GLY A 51 8.57 20.23 -11.34
N CYS A 52 7.35 19.73 -11.19
CA CYS A 52 6.61 19.02 -12.24
C CYS A 52 5.84 20.05 -13.11
N PRO A 53 6.49 20.73 -14.08
CA PRO A 53 5.78 21.60 -15.01
C PRO A 53 4.99 20.73 -15.97
N GLY A 54 3.86 21.25 -16.45
CA GLY A 54 3.22 20.61 -17.59
C GLY A 54 2.26 21.51 -18.34
N PRO A 55 1.68 20.96 -19.42
CA PRO A 55 0.91 21.72 -20.38
C PRO A 55 -0.53 21.98 -19.96
N ALA A 56 -0.91 21.67 -18.72
CA ALA A 56 -2.26 21.94 -18.24
C ALA A 56 -2.54 23.45 -18.21
N ALA A 57 -3.81 23.82 -18.34
CA ALA A 57 -4.22 25.24 -18.39
C ALA A 57 -3.89 26.02 -17.11
N ASP A 58 -3.79 25.32 -15.97
CA ASP A 58 -3.37 25.89 -14.68
C ASP A 58 -1.83 25.92 -14.51
N GLY A 59 -1.07 25.46 -15.51
CA GLY A 59 0.39 25.36 -15.50
C GLY A 59 0.94 24.09 -14.84
N SER A 60 0.08 23.22 -14.33
CA SER A 60 0.48 21.97 -13.67
C SER A 60 0.76 20.84 -14.67
N CYS A 61 1.29 19.72 -14.17
CA CYS A 61 1.42 18.51 -14.96
C CYS A 61 0.11 17.71 -15.03
N TYR A 62 -0.17 17.06 -16.18
CA TYR A 62 -1.23 16.05 -16.24
C TYR A 62 -0.75 14.75 -15.56
N PHE A 63 -1.68 13.81 -15.40
CA PHE A 63 -1.44 12.58 -14.63
C PHE A 63 -0.23 11.77 -15.14
N ASP A 64 -0.07 11.64 -16.46
CA ASP A 64 1.05 10.91 -17.05
C ASP A 64 2.40 11.55 -16.74
N GLU A 65 2.51 12.87 -16.91
CA GLU A 65 3.71 13.63 -16.60
C GLU A 65 4.04 13.56 -15.11
N PHE A 66 3.04 13.65 -14.25
CA PHE A 66 3.21 13.48 -12.81
C PHE A 66 3.76 12.11 -12.45
N VAL A 67 3.14 11.03 -12.96
CA VAL A 67 3.59 9.65 -12.68
C VAL A 67 5.03 9.46 -13.17
N LYS A 68 5.34 9.93 -14.38
CA LYS A 68 6.70 9.85 -14.94
C LYS A 68 7.71 10.63 -14.12
N TYR A 69 7.31 11.79 -13.61
CA TYR A 69 8.16 12.64 -12.79
C TYR A 69 8.55 11.96 -11.48
N ILE A 70 7.59 11.33 -10.79
CA ILE A 70 7.83 10.70 -9.49
C ILE A 70 8.27 9.24 -9.59
N ASP A 71 8.38 8.65 -10.79
CA ASP A 71 8.78 7.26 -10.97
C ASP A 71 10.29 7.10 -11.18
N LYS A 72 10.95 6.35 -10.29
CA LYS A 72 12.38 6.04 -10.37
C LYS A 72 12.71 5.12 -11.56
N ALA A 73 11.79 4.25 -11.97
CA ALA A 73 12.03 3.38 -13.13
C ALA A 73 11.81 4.09 -14.48
N GLY A 74 11.20 5.29 -14.46
CA GLY A 74 10.94 6.08 -15.64
C GLY A 74 9.92 5.43 -16.57
N LEU A 75 8.66 5.33 -16.14
CA LEU A 75 7.54 4.89 -16.99
C LEU A 75 7.60 5.52 -18.39
N THR A 76 7.74 4.69 -19.43
CA THR A 76 7.88 5.17 -20.82
C THR A 76 6.55 5.24 -21.57
N GLY A 77 5.51 4.54 -21.09
CA GLY A 77 4.18 4.48 -21.70
C GLY A 77 3.24 5.64 -21.34
N SER A 78 1.94 5.44 -21.58
CA SER A 78 0.85 6.34 -21.19
C SER A 78 -0.21 5.55 -20.43
N THR A 79 -0.83 6.17 -19.43
CA THR A 79 -1.96 5.57 -18.68
C THR A 79 -3.29 5.76 -19.41
N GLY A 80 -3.34 6.56 -20.47
CA GLY A 80 -4.57 6.86 -21.21
C GLY A 80 -5.46 7.94 -20.57
N ILE A 81 -5.08 8.49 -19.41
CA ILE A 81 -5.81 9.57 -18.72
C ILE A 81 -5.78 10.89 -19.51
N LYS A 82 -4.73 11.11 -20.32
CA LYS A 82 -4.57 12.30 -21.18
C LYS A 82 -4.68 13.60 -20.36
N THR A 83 -5.57 14.51 -20.77
CA THR A 83 -5.72 15.85 -20.20
C THR A 83 -6.71 15.92 -19.04
N ASN A 84 -7.24 14.78 -18.57
CA ASN A 84 -8.15 14.76 -17.44
C ASN A 84 -7.37 15.00 -16.14
N LEU A 85 -7.59 16.15 -15.50
CA LEU A 85 -6.96 16.52 -14.23
C LEU A 85 -7.63 15.86 -13.00
N ASP A 86 -8.80 15.26 -13.17
CA ASP A 86 -9.60 14.70 -12.09
C ASP A 86 -10.14 13.28 -12.41
N PRO A 87 -9.28 12.35 -12.87
CA PRO A 87 -9.70 11.01 -13.28
C PRO A 87 -10.29 10.21 -12.12
N THR A 88 -11.27 9.34 -12.36
CA THR A 88 -11.73 8.46 -11.27
C THR A 88 -10.57 7.59 -10.77
N VAL A 89 -10.62 7.19 -9.49
CA VAL A 89 -9.57 6.33 -8.91
C VAL A 89 -9.41 5.05 -9.74
N ASN A 90 -10.53 4.47 -10.16
CA ASN A 90 -10.55 3.25 -10.97
C ASN A 90 -9.92 3.45 -12.36
N ASP A 91 -10.24 4.54 -13.06
CA ASP A 91 -9.65 4.80 -14.38
C ASP A 91 -8.14 5.00 -14.30
N ALA A 92 -7.69 5.77 -13.31
CA ALA A 92 -6.26 6.05 -13.11
C ALA A 92 -5.48 4.77 -12.73
N VAL A 93 -6.05 3.93 -11.86
CA VAL A 93 -5.47 2.63 -11.49
C VAL A 93 -5.42 1.69 -12.69
N ALA A 94 -6.52 1.55 -13.44
CA ALA A 94 -6.58 0.71 -14.64
C ALA A 94 -5.56 1.16 -15.69
N GLY A 95 -5.39 2.48 -15.86
CA GLY A 95 -4.37 3.07 -16.72
C GLY A 95 -2.94 2.72 -16.28
N LEU A 96 -2.63 2.85 -14.99
CA LEU A 96 -1.32 2.46 -14.44
C LEU A 96 -1.03 0.97 -14.62
N THR A 97 -2.01 0.11 -14.35
CA THR A 97 -1.89 -1.35 -14.52
C THR A 97 -1.64 -1.70 -15.98
N SER A 98 -2.42 -1.12 -16.90
CA SER A 98 -2.27 -1.35 -18.34
C SER A 98 -0.93 -0.86 -18.89
N ALA A 99 -0.38 0.21 -18.31
CA ALA A 99 0.93 0.74 -18.65
C ALA A 99 2.11 -0.06 -18.06
N GLY A 100 1.85 -1.13 -17.30
CA GLY A 100 2.88 -1.96 -16.69
C GLY A 100 3.67 -1.24 -15.57
N TYR A 101 3.04 -0.27 -14.91
CA TYR A 101 3.67 0.53 -13.85
C TYR A 101 4.11 -0.36 -12.67
N LYS A 102 5.36 -0.20 -12.23
CA LYS A 102 6.02 -1.07 -11.22
C LYS A 102 6.05 -0.47 -9.81
N ASN A 103 5.46 0.70 -9.62
CA ASN A 103 5.44 1.44 -8.36
C ASN A 103 6.82 1.63 -7.70
N THR A 104 7.71 2.27 -8.44
CA THR A 104 9.08 2.60 -8.01
C THR A 104 9.18 4.07 -7.64
N LEU A 105 8.40 4.51 -6.65
CA LEU A 105 8.34 5.92 -6.24
C LEU A 105 9.72 6.52 -5.91
N ASN A 106 9.97 7.72 -6.43
CA ASN A 106 11.09 8.58 -6.12
C ASN A 106 10.68 9.63 -5.08
N ALA A 107 10.82 9.29 -3.79
CA ALA A 107 10.40 10.17 -2.69
C ALA A 107 11.07 11.56 -2.71
N PRO A 108 12.38 11.71 -3.03
CA PRO A 108 12.99 13.02 -3.24
C PRO A 108 12.36 13.88 -4.34
N LEU A 109 11.77 13.28 -5.39
CA LEU A 109 11.03 14.06 -6.39
C LEU A 109 9.60 14.35 -5.95
N LEU A 110 8.97 13.43 -5.21
CA LEU A 110 7.62 13.65 -4.67
C LEU A 110 7.60 14.72 -3.56
N LEU A 111 8.57 14.71 -2.63
CA LEU A 111 8.64 15.60 -1.47
C LEU A 111 10.10 16.06 -1.25
N PRO A 112 10.61 16.98 -2.09
CA PRO A 112 12.02 17.37 -2.11
C PRO A 112 12.50 18.12 -0.86
N GLN A 113 11.58 18.67 -0.07
CA GLN A 113 11.91 19.31 1.21
C GLN A 113 12.14 18.27 2.30
N ASP A 114 11.38 17.18 2.30
CA ASP A 114 11.41 16.14 3.33
C ASP A 114 12.41 15.01 3.03
N PHE A 115 12.64 14.72 1.75
CA PHE A 115 13.55 13.66 1.32
C PHE A 115 14.66 14.22 0.44
N LYS A 116 15.90 13.98 0.84
CA LYS A 116 17.08 14.26 0.01
C LYS A 116 17.52 12.99 -0.71
N ALA A 117 18.01 13.15 -1.94
CA ALA A 117 18.59 12.06 -2.69
C ALA A 117 19.84 11.56 -1.96
N ALA A 118 19.74 10.38 -1.35
CA ALA A 118 20.86 9.69 -0.74
C ALA A 118 21.05 8.33 -1.45
N PRO A 119 22.29 7.96 -1.83
CA PRO A 119 22.55 6.67 -2.45
C PRO A 119 22.08 5.52 -1.56
N GLY A 120 21.29 4.60 -2.13
CA GLY A 120 20.92 3.33 -1.46
C GLY A 120 19.77 3.39 -0.44
N THR A 121 19.17 4.55 -0.17
CA THR A 121 18.03 4.65 0.76
C THR A 121 16.74 4.98 0.02
N SER A 122 15.72 4.11 0.15
CA SER A 122 14.34 4.40 -0.24
C SER A 122 13.53 4.66 1.02
N ALA A 123 12.79 5.77 1.06
CA ALA A 123 11.89 6.05 2.17
C ALA A 123 10.82 4.95 2.26
N SER A 124 10.41 4.58 3.47
CA SER A 124 9.29 3.66 3.65
C SER A 124 7.96 4.37 3.34
N LEU A 125 6.93 3.61 2.94
CA LEU A 125 5.60 4.15 2.71
C LEU A 125 5.10 4.99 3.89
N GLN A 126 5.24 4.46 5.11
CA GLN A 126 4.86 5.15 6.35
C GLN A 126 5.51 6.53 6.47
N LYS A 127 6.81 6.64 6.22
CA LYS A 127 7.52 7.92 6.30
C LYS A 127 7.02 8.93 5.28
N ILE A 128 6.68 8.47 4.08
CA ILE A 128 6.15 9.34 3.02
C ILE A 128 4.74 9.82 3.37
N LEU A 129 3.88 8.93 3.87
CA LEU A 129 2.54 9.29 4.34
C LEU A 129 2.58 10.28 5.52
N GLN A 130 3.51 10.09 6.45
CA GLN A 130 3.72 11.03 7.54
C GLN A 130 4.23 12.40 7.05
N ALA A 131 5.14 12.41 6.08
CA ALA A 131 5.70 13.64 5.52
C ALA A 131 4.68 14.42 4.67
N ILE A 132 3.73 13.75 3.99
CA ILE A 132 2.73 14.44 3.17
C ILE A 132 1.56 15.01 3.97
N ALA A 133 1.29 14.45 5.16
CA ALA A 133 0.14 14.81 5.97
C ALA A 133 0.06 16.31 6.34
N PRO A 134 1.15 17.00 6.73
CA PRO A 134 1.12 18.43 7.00
C PRO A 134 0.70 19.28 5.79
N TYR A 135 1.12 18.91 4.57
CA TYR A 135 0.73 19.63 3.36
C TYR A 135 -0.76 19.46 3.06
N ILE A 136 -1.30 18.25 3.26
CA ILE A 136 -2.74 18.00 3.13
C ILE A 136 -3.50 18.80 4.20
N SER A 137 -3.05 18.78 5.46
CA SER A 137 -3.68 19.52 6.55
C SER A 137 -3.74 21.02 6.27
N HIS A 138 -2.64 21.60 5.79
CA HIS A 138 -2.62 23.01 5.43
C HIS A 138 -3.58 23.31 4.27
N ALA A 139 -3.56 22.50 3.22
CA ALA A 139 -4.46 22.67 2.09
C ALA A 139 -5.94 22.60 2.50
N ARG A 140 -6.29 21.78 3.49
CA ARG A 140 -7.65 21.75 4.07
C ARG A 140 -8.04 23.05 4.78
N GLN A 141 -7.07 23.77 5.35
CA GLN A 141 -7.28 25.05 6.04
C GLN A 141 -7.33 26.23 5.07
N THR A 142 -6.68 26.12 3.91
CA THR A 142 -6.50 27.23 2.96
C THR A 142 -7.29 27.06 1.66
N ALA A 143 -7.96 25.93 1.45
CA ALA A 143 -8.78 25.69 0.27
C ALA A 143 -9.89 26.74 0.15
N LYS A 144 -9.99 27.34 -1.04
CA LYS A 144 -11.05 28.31 -1.38
C LYS A 144 -12.32 27.63 -1.86
N ASP A 145 -12.19 26.44 -2.43
CA ASP A 145 -13.29 25.63 -2.93
C ASP A 145 -13.44 24.38 -2.05
N ALA A 146 -14.46 24.42 -1.18
CA ALA A 146 -14.76 23.35 -0.24
C ALA A 146 -15.27 22.08 -0.94
N ASP A 147 -15.96 22.21 -2.08
CA ASP A 147 -16.53 21.08 -2.81
C ASP A 147 -15.41 20.32 -3.53
N THR A 148 -14.52 21.04 -4.23
CA THR A 148 -13.34 20.44 -4.86
C THR A 148 -12.40 19.81 -3.82
N LEU A 149 -12.20 20.46 -2.67
CA LEU A 149 -11.45 19.88 -1.55
C LEU A 149 -12.08 18.56 -1.10
N SER A 150 -13.38 18.58 -0.80
CA SER A 150 -14.12 17.41 -0.31
C SER A 150 -14.06 16.25 -1.30
N ALA A 151 -14.32 16.51 -2.59
CA ALA A 151 -14.26 15.50 -3.64
C ALA A 151 -12.89 14.84 -3.74
N ARG A 152 -11.79 15.61 -3.64
CA ARG A 152 -10.43 15.06 -3.69
C ARG A 152 -10.07 14.27 -2.44
N LEU A 153 -10.47 14.75 -1.25
CA LEU A 153 -10.28 13.99 -0.01
C LEU A 153 -11.01 12.65 -0.05
N THR A 154 -12.23 12.60 -0.59
CA THR A 154 -12.95 11.33 -0.81
C THR A 154 -12.19 10.39 -1.73
N LYS A 155 -11.58 10.88 -2.81
CA LYS A 155 -10.76 10.05 -3.70
C LYS A 155 -9.47 9.56 -3.03
N MET A 156 -8.84 10.39 -2.20
CA MET A 156 -7.68 9.98 -1.40
C MET A 156 -8.06 8.90 -0.37
N GLN A 157 -9.21 9.03 0.27
CA GLN A 157 -9.76 8.01 1.18
C GLN A 157 -10.00 6.69 0.44
N ASP A 158 -10.64 6.74 -0.74
CA ASP A 158 -10.85 5.56 -1.59
C ASP A 158 -9.52 4.91 -1.98
N CYS A 159 -8.49 5.69 -2.35
CA CYS A 159 -7.16 5.15 -2.62
C CYS A 159 -6.57 4.38 -1.42
N MET A 160 -6.64 4.94 -0.20
CA MET A 160 -6.10 4.27 1.00
C MET A 160 -6.90 3.04 1.40
N LEU A 161 -8.22 3.09 1.24
CA LEU A 161 -9.10 1.95 1.45
C LEU A 161 -8.74 0.81 0.49
N GLN A 162 -8.66 1.10 -0.81
CA GLN A 162 -8.36 0.10 -1.82
C GLN A 162 -6.93 -0.43 -1.73
N ALA A 163 -5.96 0.42 -1.42
CA ALA A 163 -4.59 -0.01 -1.12
C ALA A 163 -4.56 -0.99 0.05
N THR A 164 -5.31 -0.71 1.13
CA THR A 164 -5.44 -1.59 2.29
C THR A 164 -6.01 -2.95 1.91
N GLN A 165 -7.06 -2.98 1.08
CA GLN A 165 -7.67 -4.23 0.62
C GLN A 165 -6.73 -5.03 -0.28
N ALA A 166 -6.04 -4.37 -1.22
CA ALA A 166 -5.05 -5.00 -2.07
C ALA A 166 -3.93 -5.64 -1.24
N ARG A 167 -3.46 -4.98 -0.17
CA ARG A 167 -2.47 -5.56 0.75
C ARG A 167 -2.96 -6.77 1.51
N LYS A 168 -4.23 -6.77 1.94
CA LYS A 168 -4.86 -7.91 2.62
C LYS A 168 -4.98 -9.11 1.66
N ILE A 169 -5.30 -8.86 0.39
CA ILE A 169 -5.34 -9.90 -0.65
C ILE A 169 -3.94 -10.47 -0.90
N GLU A 170 -2.93 -9.63 -1.13
CA GLU A 170 -1.54 -10.07 -1.33
C GLU A 170 -1.01 -10.83 -0.11
N GLN A 171 -1.34 -10.38 1.10
CA GLN A 171 -1.00 -11.07 2.34
C GLN A 171 -1.61 -12.48 2.39
N ALA A 172 -2.88 -12.64 1.99
CA ALA A 172 -3.51 -13.96 1.90
C ALA A 172 -2.81 -14.86 0.88
N SER A 173 -2.48 -14.33 -0.31
CA SER A 173 -1.74 -15.07 -1.34
C SER A 173 -0.36 -15.52 -0.85
N ASN A 174 0.41 -14.64 -0.21
CA ASN A 174 1.73 -14.98 0.33
C ASN A 174 1.66 -16.07 1.41
N ILE A 175 0.62 -16.05 2.25
CA ILE A 175 0.40 -17.11 3.25
C ILE A 175 0.13 -18.44 2.56
N VAL A 176 -0.71 -18.45 1.52
CA VAL A 176 -1.02 -19.65 0.73
C VAL A 176 0.26 -20.20 0.08
N GLU A 177 1.02 -19.37 -0.62
CA GLU A 177 2.27 -19.77 -1.26
C GLU A 177 3.29 -20.35 -0.27
N ALA A 178 3.45 -19.69 0.90
CA ALA A 178 4.36 -20.14 1.94
C ALA A 178 3.98 -21.52 2.51
N LEU A 179 2.68 -21.73 2.77
CA LEU A 179 2.18 -22.99 3.30
C LEU A 179 2.17 -24.10 2.24
N GLU A 180 2.00 -23.76 0.97
CA GLU A 180 2.14 -24.71 -0.13
C GLU A 180 3.57 -25.23 -0.27
N ALA A 181 4.55 -24.32 -0.18
CA ALA A 181 5.97 -24.67 -0.16
C ALA A 181 6.32 -25.53 1.08
N TYR A 182 5.71 -25.23 2.24
CA TYR A 182 5.83 -26.05 3.45
C TYR A 182 5.34 -27.47 3.22
N ARG A 183 4.09 -27.58 2.73
CA ARG A 183 3.39 -28.84 2.54
C ARG A 183 4.25 -29.74 1.68
N THR A 184 4.66 -29.23 0.52
CA THR A 184 5.51 -29.97 -0.43
C THR A 184 6.77 -30.51 0.23
N THR A 185 7.50 -29.68 0.97
CA THR A 185 8.74 -30.08 1.66
C THR A 185 8.46 -31.12 2.76
N TRP A 186 7.47 -30.87 3.61
CA TRP A 186 7.15 -31.73 4.74
C TRP A 186 6.61 -33.10 4.31
N GLN A 187 5.80 -33.15 3.24
CA GLN A 187 5.32 -34.42 2.67
C GLN A 187 6.48 -35.24 2.13
N ALA A 188 7.45 -34.61 1.46
CA ALA A 188 8.65 -35.29 0.98
C ALA A 188 9.50 -35.86 2.14
N ASP A 189 9.65 -35.11 3.23
CA ASP A 189 10.46 -35.52 4.38
C ASP A 189 9.81 -36.62 5.24
N THR A 190 8.47 -36.66 5.29
CA THR A 190 7.74 -37.50 6.25
C THR A 190 6.92 -38.62 5.62
N GLY A 191 6.64 -38.56 4.32
CA GLY A 191 5.72 -39.46 3.63
C GLY A 191 4.25 -39.32 4.06
N MET A 192 3.93 -38.38 4.95
CA MET A 192 2.56 -38.11 5.39
C MET A 192 1.89 -37.10 4.47
N THR A 193 0.54 -37.09 4.44
CA THR A 193 -0.24 -36.09 3.70
C THR A 193 -0.66 -34.93 4.62
N LEU A 194 -0.62 -33.70 4.09
CA LEU A 194 -1.11 -32.50 4.77
C LEU A 194 -2.10 -31.78 3.85
N ASP A 195 -3.39 -31.85 4.17
CA ASP A 195 -4.46 -31.26 3.36
C ASP A 195 -4.69 -29.80 3.74
N LEU A 196 -4.24 -28.87 2.90
CA LEU A 196 -4.52 -27.45 3.08
C LEU A 196 -5.93 -27.14 2.56
N VAL A 197 -6.76 -26.55 3.40
CA VAL A 197 -8.12 -26.16 3.06
C VAL A 197 -8.17 -24.66 2.80
N TYR A 198 -8.81 -24.29 1.69
CA TYR A 198 -8.94 -22.91 1.25
C TYR A 198 -10.39 -22.47 1.28
N SER A 199 -10.58 -21.16 1.46
CA SER A 199 -11.88 -20.52 1.34
C SER A 199 -11.79 -19.36 0.36
N THR A 200 -12.82 -19.21 -0.47
CA THR A 200 -13.03 -18.00 -1.24
C THR A 200 -13.54 -16.91 -0.30
N LYS A 201 -12.84 -15.78 -0.28
CA LYS A 201 -13.24 -14.57 0.42
C LYS A 201 -13.60 -13.51 -0.62
N VAL A 202 -14.44 -12.57 -0.21
CA VAL A 202 -14.79 -11.39 -1.00
C VAL A 202 -14.34 -10.18 -0.21
N SER A 203 -13.53 -9.32 -0.81
CA SER A 203 -13.16 -8.04 -0.22
C SER A 203 -14.40 -7.15 -0.09
N ALA A 204 -14.31 -6.07 0.68
CA ALA A 204 -15.41 -5.10 0.82
C ALA A 204 -15.87 -4.49 -0.53
N HIS A 205 -15.08 -4.62 -1.59
CA HIS A 205 -15.36 -4.09 -2.94
C HIS A 205 -15.64 -5.18 -3.97
N GLY A 206 -16.00 -6.39 -3.53
CA GLY A 206 -16.42 -7.47 -4.42
C GLY A 206 -15.27 -8.26 -5.05
N THR A 207 -14.00 -7.94 -4.76
CA THR A 207 -12.86 -8.72 -5.27
C THR A 207 -12.81 -10.06 -4.56
N THR A 208 -12.97 -11.13 -5.31
CA THR A 208 -12.82 -12.49 -4.80
C THR A 208 -11.34 -12.86 -4.67
N TYR A 209 -10.94 -13.46 -3.55
CA TYR A 209 -9.58 -13.95 -3.34
C TYR A 209 -9.58 -15.26 -2.53
N THR A 210 -8.54 -16.06 -2.71
CA THR A 210 -8.36 -17.31 -1.98
C THR A 210 -7.56 -17.06 -0.71
N ALA A 211 -8.05 -17.56 0.42
CA ALA A 211 -7.33 -17.53 1.69
C ALA A 211 -7.32 -18.91 2.32
N LEU A 212 -6.25 -19.22 3.07
CA LEU A 212 -6.20 -20.43 3.89
C LEU A 212 -7.29 -20.38 4.97
N ASP A 213 -8.07 -21.45 5.09
CA ASP A 213 -8.89 -21.71 6.27
C ASP A 213 -8.07 -22.55 7.26
N ALA A 214 -7.45 -21.88 8.23
CA ALA A 214 -6.59 -22.54 9.20
C ALA A 214 -7.36 -23.57 10.05
N ASP A 215 -8.60 -23.29 10.44
CA ASP A 215 -9.36 -24.20 11.29
C ASP A 215 -9.91 -25.39 10.49
N ALA A 216 -10.37 -25.18 9.26
CA ALA A 216 -10.74 -26.28 8.37
C ALA A 216 -9.53 -27.14 7.98
N THR A 217 -8.38 -26.52 7.73
CA THR A 217 -7.10 -27.22 7.52
C THR A 217 -6.77 -28.12 8.72
N ILE A 218 -6.92 -27.61 9.94
CA ILE A 218 -6.64 -28.40 11.15
C ILE A 218 -7.62 -29.57 11.29
N LYS A 219 -8.91 -29.35 10.98
CA LYS A 219 -9.94 -30.41 11.01
C LYS A 219 -9.71 -31.49 9.97
N ALA A 220 -9.23 -31.13 8.78
CA ALA A 220 -8.91 -32.08 7.70
C ALA A 220 -7.71 -32.98 8.03
N ASN A 221 -6.89 -32.62 9.02
CA ASN A 221 -5.63 -33.29 9.33
C ASN A 221 -5.58 -33.87 10.76
N PRO A 222 -6.49 -34.78 11.15
CA PRO A 222 -6.58 -35.29 12.52
C PRO A 222 -5.37 -36.14 12.96
N THR A 223 -4.64 -36.73 11.99
CA THR A 223 -3.49 -37.60 12.23
C THR A 223 -2.15 -36.86 12.20
N VAL A 224 -2.14 -35.60 11.77
CA VAL A 224 -0.93 -34.78 11.70
C VAL A 224 -0.49 -34.39 13.12
N LYS A 225 0.83 -34.42 13.37
CA LYS A 225 1.42 -34.09 14.67
C LYS A 225 0.92 -32.72 15.16
N LYS A 226 0.51 -32.63 16.44
CA LYS A 226 0.07 -31.39 17.10
C LYS A 226 1.03 -30.20 16.90
N GLY A 227 2.34 -30.48 16.77
CA GLY A 227 3.35 -29.46 16.48
C GLY A 227 3.15 -28.76 15.14
N VAL A 228 2.80 -29.49 14.08
CA VAL A 228 2.55 -28.94 12.73
C VAL A 228 1.26 -28.12 12.72
N VAL A 229 0.21 -28.61 13.36
CA VAL A 229 -1.06 -27.88 13.55
C VAL A 229 -0.85 -26.56 14.29
N LYS A 230 -0.13 -26.59 15.42
CA LYS A 230 0.22 -25.39 16.19
C LYS A 230 1.05 -24.43 15.34
N TYR A 231 1.96 -24.96 14.55
CA TYR A 231 2.83 -24.20 13.69
C TYR A 231 2.07 -23.43 12.59
N ILE A 232 1.15 -24.08 11.86
CA ILE A 232 0.30 -23.42 10.85
C ILE A 232 -0.53 -22.30 11.49
N ARG A 233 -1.16 -22.56 12.63
CA ARG A 233 -1.97 -21.55 13.33
C ARG A 233 -1.12 -20.35 13.76
N SER A 234 0.04 -20.60 14.36
CA SER A 234 0.98 -19.55 14.76
C SER A 234 1.47 -18.76 13.57
N PHE A 235 1.79 -19.41 12.45
CA PHE A 235 2.24 -18.72 11.23
C PHE A 235 1.18 -17.75 10.70
N VAL A 236 -0.06 -18.22 10.51
CA VAL A 236 -1.16 -17.37 10.03
C VAL A 236 -1.40 -16.20 10.98
N THR A 237 -1.40 -16.47 12.30
CA THR A 237 -1.57 -15.44 13.33
C THR A 237 -0.45 -14.41 13.30
N ASP A 238 0.80 -14.86 13.25
CA ASP A 238 1.97 -13.99 13.27
C ASP A 238 2.04 -13.13 11.99
N TYR A 239 1.78 -13.74 10.82
CA TYR A 239 1.78 -13.03 9.55
C TYR A 239 0.70 -11.93 9.52
N ASN A 240 -0.51 -12.24 9.99
CA ASN A 240 -1.63 -11.29 10.00
C ASN A 240 -1.50 -10.19 11.08
N SER A 241 -0.77 -10.46 12.16
CA SER A 241 -0.53 -9.48 13.24
C SER A 241 0.75 -8.66 13.05
N GLY A 242 1.44 -8.82 11.92
CA GLY A 242 2.71 -8.15 11.68
C GLY A 242 3.80 -8.59 12.65
N LYS A 243 3.70 -9.77 13.27
CA LYS A 243 4.79 -10.36 14.04
C LYS A 243 5.78 -11.00 13.09
N ARG A 244 7.03 -11.10 13.53
CA ARG A 244 8.07 -11.79 12.76
C ARG A 244 7.74 -13.27 12.67
N SER A 245 7.17 -13.69 11.55
CA SER A 245 7.03 -15.10 11.22
C SER A 245 8.38 -15.63 10.72
N LYS A 246 8.89 -16.70 11.35
CA LYS A 246 9.95 -17.54 10.77
C LYS A 246 9.29 -18.78 10.23
N PHE A 247 9.44 -19.02 8.94
CA PHE A 247 8.78 -20.13 8.28
C PHE A 247 9.77 -21.22 7.85
N GLY A 248 10.09 -22.20 8.71
CA GLY A 248 11.06 -23.26 8.42
C GLY A 248 12.41 -22.71 7.94
N SER A 249 12.93 -23.30 6.85
CA SER A 249 14.08 -22.80 6.08
C SER A 249 13.72 -21.70 5.06
N LEU A 250 12.42 -21.42 4.85
CA LEU A 250 11.96 -20.40 3.92
C LEU A 250 12.25 -19.01 4.50
N ASN A 251 13.04 -18.23 3.74
CA ASN A 251 13.52 -16.92 4.15
C ASN A 251 12.43 -15.84 3.93
N ILE A 252 11.24 -16.00 4.50
CA ILE A 252 10.12 -15.04 4.45
C ILE A 252 10.29 -13.95 5.51
N LYS A 253 11.54 -13.60 5.85
CA LYS A 253 11.83 -12.69 6.94
C LYS A 253 11.28 -11.30 6.59
N ASN A 254 10.39 -10.80 7.46
CA ASN A 254 9.84 -9.44 7.47
C ASN A 254 8.72 -9.13 6.46
N GLN A 255 8.26 -10.07 5.62
CA GLN A 255 7.15 -9.77 4.70
C GLN A 255 5.83 -9.47 5.43
N GLY A 256 5.45 -10.29 6.42
CA GLY A 256 4.24 -10.06 7.21
C GLY A 256 4.27 -8.74 7.99
N ILE A 257 5.43 -8.40 8.58
CA ILE A 257 5.67 -7.10 9.22
C ILE A 257 5.47 -5.96 8.20
N ASN A 258 6.08 -6.05 7.02
CA ASN A 258 6.02 -4.99 6.02
C ASN A 258 4.59 -4.78 5.46
N HIS A 259 3.83 -5.85 5.25
CA HIS A 259 2.42 -5.77 4.83
C HIS A 259 1.56 -5.13 5.92
N PHE A 260 1.74 -5.58 7.16
CA PHE A 260 0.99 -5.05 8.30
C PHE A 260 1.25 -3.56 8.53
N ILE A 261 2.52 -3.13 8.53
CA ILE A 261 2.88 -1.71 8.65
C ILE A 261 2.27 -0.89 7.50
N ALA A 262 2.28 -1.41 6.27
CA ALA A 262 1.67 -0.73 5.13
C ALA A 262 0.16 -0.57 5.29
N ILE A 263 -0.54 -1.63 5.74
CA ILE A 263 -1.98 -1.60 6.05
C ILE A 263 -2.27 -0.55 7.12
N GLN A 264 -1.56 -0.60 8.26
CA GLN A 264 -1.75 0.35 9.35
C GLN A 264 -1.51 1.79 8.89
N SER A 265 -0.46 2.03 8.09
CA SER A 265 -0.16 3.36 7.58
C SER A 265 -1.27 3.90 6.67
N CYS A 266 -1.88 3.05 5.85
CA CYS A 266 -3.03 3.43 5.02
C CYS A 266 -4.28 3.70 5.88
N GLU A 267 -4.56 2.85 6.87
CA GLU A 267 -5.70 3.01 7.79
C GLU A 267 -5.57 4.28 8.65
N GLU A 268 -4.37 4.58 9.17
CA GLU A 268 -4.04 5.81 9.90
C GLU A 268 -4.21 7.07 9.02
N THR A 269 -3.71 7.01 7.78
CA THR A 269 -3.86 8.10 6.82
C THR A 269 -5.33 8.35 6.50
N MET A 270 -6.09 7.30 6.20
CA MET A 270 -7.52 7.38 5.95
C MET A 270 -8.27 8.03 7.12
N SER A 271 -7.96 7.62 8.35
CA SER A 271 -8.54 8.22 9.57
C SER A 271 -8.23 9.72 9.69
N THR A 272 -6.99 10.11 9.39
CA THR A 272 -6.56 11.53 9.40
C THR A 272 -7.26 12.35 8.32
N LEU A 273 -7.54 11.77 7.15
CA LEU A 273 -8.33 12.42 6.11
C LEU A 273 -9.81 12.60 6.51
N MET A 274 -10.33 11.76 7.40
CA MET A 274 -11.72 11.80 7.87
C MET A 274 -11.92 12.71 9.10
N SER A 275 -10.86 13.02 9.85
CA SER A 275 -10.97 13.92 11.01
C SER A 275 -11.34 15.33 10.55
N PRO A 276 -12.06 16.15 11.33
CA PRO A 276 -12.25 17.57 11.02
C PRO A 276 -10.90 18.29 10.80
N ALA A 277 -10.90 19.37 10.01
CA ALA A 277 -9.72 20.22 9.92
C ALA A 277 -9.58 20.96 11.26
N CYS A 278 -8.46 20.75 11.95
CA CYS A 278 -8.10 21.53 13.14
C CYS A 278 -7.57 22.91 12.75
#